data_AF-A0A1B6FRF4-F1
#
_entry.id   AF-A0A1B6FRF4-F1
#
_cell.length_a   1.000
_cell.length_b   1.000
_cell.length_c   1.000
_cell.angle_alpha   90.00
_cell.angle_beta   90.00
_cell.angle_gamma   90.00
#
_symmetry.space_group_name_H-M   'P 1'
#
loop_
_entity.id
_entity.type
_entity.pdbx_description
1 polymer ?
#
loop_
_entity_poly.entity_id
_entity_poly.type
_entity_poly.pdbx_seq_one_letter_code
_entity_poly.pdbx_strand_id
1 'polypeptide(L)'
;QYSLPPAVHDNLQAVFYYFHQNLLQFLHTPKYTDTRSQFHFQDYSNPEEPSRQMPESQMFLYNQSPVSGNKGIACVAIGLVDMDGNMIEPLSYQRPTLFSGELDPLLLATEFNTLTTTNPCQPE
;
A
#
# COMPACT_ATOMS: atom_id res chain seq x y z
N GLN A 1 9.64 -5.47 6.88
CA GLN A 1 8.47 -4.66 7.29
C GLN A 1 8.99 -3.36 7.87
N TYR A 2 8.31 -2.24 7.61
CA TYR A 2 8.71 -0.92 8.10
C TYR A 2 7.60 -0.35 8.96
N SER A 3 7.96 0.33 10.05
CA SER A 3 7.00 1.04 10.89
C SER A 3 6.76 2.43 10.33
N LEU A 4 5.51 2.88 10.40
CA LEU A 4 5.18 4.26 10.09
C LEU A 4 5.61 5.20 11.24
N PRO A 5 5.94 6.47 10.93
CA PRO A 5 6.24 7.46 11.96
C PRO A 5 5.00 7.74 12.84
N PRO A 6 5.15 7.98 14.15
CA PRO A 6 4.00 8.24 15.03
C PRO A 6 3.11 9.40 14.57
N ALA A 7 3.70 10.41 13.93
CA ALA A 7 3.00 11.59 13.45
C ALA A 7 1.93 11.29 12.37
N VAL A 8 1.98 10.13 11.71
CA VAL A 8 1.01 9.78 10.66
C VAL A 8 -0.15 8.92 11.17
N HIS A 9 -0.16 8.53 12.44
CA HIS A 9 -1.16 7.61 12.99
C HIS A 9 -2.60 8.15 12.90
N ASP A 10 -2.80 9.47 13.03
CA ASP A 10 -4.12 10.09 12.88
C ASP A 10 -4.56 10.20 11.40
N ASN A 11 -3.62 10.03 10.47
CA ASN A 11 -3.83 10.25 9.03
C ASN A 11 -3.48 9.01 8.20
N LEU A 12 -3.58 7.80 8.79
CA LEU A 12 -3.21 6.55 8.11
C LEU A 12 -3.94 6.38 6.77
N GLN A 13 -5.20 6.81 6.66
CA GLN A 13 -5.95 6.75 5.39
C GLN A 13 -5.28 7.58 4.31
N ALA A 14 -4.91 8.82 4.63
CA ALA A 14 -4.29 9.73 3.67
C ALA A 14 -2.92 9.23 3.24
N VAL A 15 -2.12 8.71 4.19
CA VAL A 15 -0.80 8.13 3.89
C VAL A 15 -0.93 6.90 3.02
N PHE A 16 -1.82 5.97 3.38
CA PHE A 16 -2.03 4.75 2.59
C PHE A 16 -2.56 5.07 1.19
N TYR A 17 -3.48 6.02 1.07
CA TYR A 17 -3.97 6.51 -0.22
C TYR A 17 -2.85 7.12 -1.05
N TYR A 18 -2.03 8.02 -0.48
CA TYR A 18 -0.89 8.62 -1.17
C TYR A 18 0.11 7.56 -1.61
N PHE A 19 0.46 6.62 -0.72
CA PHE A 19 1.39 5.54 -1.02
C PHE A 19 0.87 4.68 -2.17
N HIS A 20 -0.40 4.26 -2.11
CA HIS A 20 -1.07 3.55 -3.19
C HIS A 20 -0.97 4.30 -4.53
N GLN A 21 -1.22 5.61 -4.56
CA GLN A 21 -1.09 6.41 -5.78
C GLN A 21 0.34 6.47 -6.32
N ASN A 22 1.35 6.52 -5.46
CA ASN A 22 2.76 6.51 -5.89
C ASN A 22 3.16 5.16 -6.51
N LEU A 23 2.69 4.05 -5.93
CA LEU A 23 2.94 2.71 -6.46
C LEU A 23 2.37 2.51 -7.86
N LEU A 24 1.20 3.08 -8.14
CA LEU A 24 0.57 3.00 -9.46
C LEU A 24 1.39 3.66 -10.59
N GLN A 25 2.44 4.41 -10.28
CA GLN A 25 3.37 4.95 -11.28
C GLN A 25 4.26 3.85 -11.91
N PHE A 26 4.46 2.74 -11.20
CA PHE A 26 5.36 1.65 -11.62
C PHE A 26 4.75 0.25 -11.50
N LEU A 27 3.61 0.11 -10.83
CA LEU A 27 2.84 -1.12 -10.74
C LEU A 27 1.49 -0.99 -11.46
N HIS A 28 0.92 -2.11 -11.86
CA HIS A 28 -0.37 -2.17 -12.52
C HIS A 28 -1.41 -2.85 -11.63
N THR A 29 -2.62 -2.30 -11.59
CA THR A 29 -3.77 -3.03 -11.07
C THR A 29 -3.98 -4.30 -11.89
N PRO A 30 -4.23 -5.47 -11.25
CA PRO A 30 -4.58 -6.68 -11.95
C PRO A 30 -5.78 -6.43 -12.87
N LYS A 31 -5.61 -6.68 -14.17
CA LYS A 31 -6.69 -6.58 -15.16
C LYS A 31 -7.14 -7.99 -15.51
N TYR A 32 -8.23 -8.42 -14.90
CA TYR A 32 -8.87 -9.68 -15.26
C TYR A 32 -9.79 -9.45 -16.47
N THR A 33 -9.84 -10.43 -17.36
CA THR A 33 -10.76 -10.42 -18.50
C THR A 33 -12.17 -10.91 -18.12
N ASP A 34 -12.32 -11.59 -16.98
CA ASP A 34 -13.61 -12.00 -16.42
C ASP A 34 -14.13 -10.90 -15.48
N THR A 35 -15.44 -10.65 -15.45
CA THR A 35 -16.07 -9.64 -14.58
C THR A 35 -16.44 -10.20 -13.20
N ARG A 36 -16.35 -11.52 -13.02
CA ARG A 36 -16.72 -12.25 -11.81
C ARG A 36 -15.47 -12.57 -10.99
N SER A 37 -15.36 -11.99 -9.80
CA SER A 37 -14.14 -12.06 -8.95
C SER A 37 -13.74 -13.48 -8.54
N GLN A 38 -14.69 -14.41 -8.45
CA GLN A 38 -14.40 -15.82 -8.14
C GLN A 38 -13.64 -16.57 -9.27
N PHE A 39 -13.56 -15.98 -10.47
CA PHE A 39 -12.80 -16.53 -11.60
C PHE A 39 -11.54 -15.71 -11.90
N HIS A 40 -11.26 -14.69 -11.09
CA HIS A 40 -10.01 -13.95 -11.16
C HIS A 40 -8.86 -14.84 -10.67
N PHE A 41 -7.67 -14.63 -11.22
CA PHE A 41 -6.49 -15.34 -10.74
C PHE A 41 -6.20 -14.89 -9.30
N GLN A 42 -6.45 -15.77 -8.33
CA GLN A 42 -6.12 -15.52 -6.94
C GLN A 42 -4.74 -16.13 -6.66
N ASP A 43 -3.87 -15.37 -5.99
CA ASP A 43 -2.65 -15.94 -5.43
C ASP A 43 -3.11 -16.94 -4.36
N TYR A 44 -2.98 -18.24 -4.64
CA TYR A 44 -3.51 -19.35 -3.83
C TYR A 44 -2.81 -19.40 -2.46
N SER A 45 -3.08 -18.42 -1.63
CA SER A 45 -2.80 -18.42 -0.21
C SER A 45 -3.85 -19.33 0.44
N ASN A 46 -3.36 -20.24 1.29
CA ASN A 46 -4.06 -21.43 1.76
C ASN A 46 -5.54 -21.16 2.14
N PRO A 47 -6.53 -21.88 1.56
CA PRO A 47 -7.95 -21.69 1.87
C PRO A 47 -8.33 -21.94 3.34
N GLU A 48 -7.41 -22.47 4.14
CA GLU A 48 -7.58 -22.67 5.59
C GLU A 48 -7.33 -21.41 6.43
N GLU A 49 -6.73 -20.35 5.88
CA GLU A 49 -6.41 -19.10 6.59
C GLU A 49 -6.97 -17.84 5.87
N PRO A 50 -8.31 -17.67 5.84
CA PRO A 50 -8.95 -16.51 5.20
C PRO A 50 -8.57 -15.17 5.84
N SER A 51 -8.04 -15.17 7.07
CA SER A 51 -7.53 -13.99 7.78
C SER A 51 -6.35 -13.31 7.09
N ARG A 52 -5.62 -14.04 6.23
CA ARG A 52 -4.47 -13.53 5.45
C ARG A 52 -4.80 -13.23 3.99
N GLN A 53 -6.05 -13.38 3.59
CA GLN A 53 -6.45 -13.10 2.21
C GLN A 53 -6.48 -11.57 2.00
N MET A 54 -5.48 -11.08 1.26
CA MET A 54 -5.32 -9.65 1.02
C MET A 54 -6.35 -9.16 -0.01
N PRO A 55 -7.00 -8.00 0.19
CA PRO A 55 -7.91 -7.44 -0.79
C PRO A 55 -7.24 -7.22 -2.15
N GLU A 56 -7.95 -7.45 -3.26
CA GLU A 56 -7.42 -7.25 -4.62
C GLU A 56 -6.91 -5.82 -4.86
N SER A 57 -7.52 -4.83 -4.20
CA SER A 57 -7.10 -3.42 -4.23
C SER A 57 -5.70 -3.20 -3.63
N GLN A 58 -5.19 -4.16 -2.88
CA GLN A 58 -3.86 -4.16 -2.27
C GLN A 58 -2.86 -5.02 -3.05
N MET A 59 -3.29 -5.61 -4.17
CA MET A 59 -2.48 -6.42 -5.06
C MET A 59 -2.17 -5.65 -6.34
N PHE A 60 -0.96 -5.85 -6.84
CA PHE A 60 -0.45 -5.21 -8.04
C PHE A 60 0.42 -6.18 -8.84
N LEU A 61 0.60 -5.83 -10.11
CA LEU A 61 1.49 -6.51 -11.03
C LEU A 61 2.65 -5.58 -11.38
N TYR A 62 3.86 -6.04 -11.11
CA TYR A 62 5.07 -5.46 -11.68
C TYR A 62 5.38 -6.19 -12.98
N ASN A 63 5.43 -5.45 -14.08
CA ASN A 63 5.88 -5.94 -15.36
C ASN A 63 7.03 -5.07 -15.84
N GLN A 64 8.26 -5.60 -15.79
CA GLN A 64 9.42 -4.87 -16.25
C GLN A 64 9.33 -4.72 -17.79
N SER A 65 9.49 -3.49 -18.28
CA SER A 65 9.38 -3.15 -19.71
C SER A 65 10.15 -4.14 -20.61
N PRO A 66 9.58 -4.53 -21.77
CA PRO A 66 10.18 -5.51 -22.67
C PRO A 66 11.51 -5.08 -23.33
N VAL A 67 11.99 -3.86 -23.07
CA VAL A 67 13.22 -3.31 -23.65
C VAL A 67 14.49 -3.84 -22.98
N SER A 68 14.43 -4.18 -21.69
CA SER A 68 15.51 -4.94 -21.02
C SER A 68 15.17 -6.41 -21.09
N GLY A 69 16.06 -7.27 -21.58
CA GLY A 69 15.82 -8.70 -21.83
C GLY A 69 15.41 -9.58 -20.63
N ASN A 70 15.09 -8.99 -19.49
CA ASN A 70 14.55 -9.63 -18.30
C ASN A 70 13.02 -9.72 -18.40
N LYS A 71 12.52 -10.92 -18.68
CA LYS A 71 11.08 -11.21 -18.90
C LYS A 71 10.38 -11.65 -17.61
N GLY A 72 10.35 -10.78 -16.61
CA GLY A 72 9.74 -11.08 -15.31
C GLY A 72 8.39 -10.38 -15.12
N ILE A 73 7.38 -11.13 -14.70
CA ILE A 73 6.17 -10.57 -14.07
C ILE A 73 6.23 -10.98 -12.60
N ALA A 74 6.00 -10.02 -11.69
CA ALA A 74 5.89 -10.28 -10.27
C ALA A 74 4.54 -9.78 -9.74
N CYS A 75 3.94 -10.54 -8.82
CA CYS A 75 2.84 -10.05 -8.00
C CYS A 75 3.42 -9.31 -6.80
N VAL A 76 2.89 -8.13 -6.52
CA VAL A 76 3.27 -7.28 -5.38
C VAL A 76 2.04 -7.04 -4.55
N ALA A 77 2.17 -7.25 -3.25
CA ALA A 77 1.05 -7.30 -2.34
C ALA A 77 1.39 -6.44 -1.12
N ILE A 78 0.52 -5.52 -0.69
CA ILE A 78 0.83 -4.51 0.32
C ILE A 78 -0.31 -4.35 1.31
N GLY A 79 -0.04 -4.70 2.57
CA GLY A 79 -0.96 -4.53 3.69
C GLY A 79 -0.44 -3.56 4.73
N LEU A 80 -1.36 -2.90 5.43
CA LEU A 80 -1.08 -2.21 6.69
C LEU A 80 -1.45 -3.14 7.84
N VAL A 81 -0.53 -3.34 8.78
CA VAL A 81 -0.75 -4.22 9.94
C VAL A 81 -0.46 -3.48 11.23
N ASP A 82 -1.08 -3.93 12.31
CA ASP A 82 -0.78 -3.49 13.67
C ASP A 82 0.52 -4.12 14.19
N MET A 83 0.86 -3.87 15.46
CA MET A 83 2.05 -4.43 16.10
C MET A 83 1.96 -5.94 16.31
N ASP A 84 0.75 -6.48 16.42
CA ASP A 84 0.48 -7.91 16.58
C ASP A 84 0.47 -8.65 15.21
N GLY A 85 0.63 -7.91 14.11
CA GLY A 85 0.65 -8.44 12.75
C GLY A 85 -0.74 -8.67 12.16
N ASN A 86 -1.81 -8.21 12.81
CA ASN A 86 -3.14 -8.27 12.26
C ASN A 86 -3.31 -7.19 11.20
N MET A 87 -4.02 -7.53 10.12
CA MET A 87 -4.37 -6.56 9.08
C MET A 87 -5.26 -5.47 9.67
N ILE A 88 -4.81 -4.22 9.54
CA ILE A 88 -5.66 -3.06 9.76
C ILE A 88 -6.56 -3.00 8.52
N GLU A 89 -7.84 -3.37 8.69
CA GLU A 89 -8.83 -3.48 7.62
C GLU A 89 -8.75 -2.31 6.64
N PRO A 90 -9.02 -2.54 5.34
CA PRO A 90 -8.68 -1.61 4.28
C PRO A 90 -9.31 -0.25 4.57
N LEU A 91 -8.43 0.66 4.99
CA LEU A 91 -8.72 2.08 4.98
C LEU A 91 -9.25 2.37 3.58
N SER A 92 -10.55 2.67 3.52
CA SER A 92 -11.22 2.93 2.25
C SER A 92 -10.33 3.88 1.45
N TYR A 93 -10.05 3.57 0.17
CA TYR A 93 -9.29 4.46 -0.72
C TYR A 93 -10.07 5.73 -1.08
N GLN A 94 -10.88 6.21 -0.16
CA GLN A 94 -11.50 7.51 -0.25
C GLN A 94 -10.38 8.52 -0.21
N ARG A 95 -10.26 9.25 -1.32
CA ARG A 95 -9.44 10.45 -1.40
C ARG A 95 -9.78 11.30 -0.17
N PRO A 96 -8.80 11.64 0.68
CA PRO A 96 -9.04 12.52 1.81
C PRO A 96 -9.64 13.83 1.32
N THR A 97 -10.65 14.33 2.03
CA THR A 97 -11.17 15.67 1.78
C THR A 97 -10.08 16.68 2.08
N LEU A 98 -9.78 17.58 1.14
CA LEU A 98 -8.77 18.61 1.33
C LEU A 98 -9.10 19.43 2.58
N PHE A 99 -8.22 19.41 3.58
CA PHE A 99 -8.24 20.38 4.66
C PHE A 99 -7.99 21.75 4.06
N SER A 100 -8.93 22.68 4.20
CA SER A 100 -8.84 24.05 3.68
C SER A 100 -8.00 24.97 4.57
N GLY A 101 -7.13 24.41 5.41
CA GLY A 101 -6.22 25.15 6.29
C GLY A 101 -4.95 25.58 5.56
N GLU A 102 -4.46 26.77 5.88
CA GLU A 102 -3.21 27.33 5.35
C GLU A 102 -2.03 26.47 5.85
N LEU A 103 -1.36 25.76 4.93
CA LEU A 103 -0.14 25.01 5.24
C LEU A 103 1.04 25.99 5.20
N ASP A 104 1.76 26.12 6.33
CA ASP A 104 2.96 26.97 6.41
C ASP A 104 4.09 26.39 5.53
N PRO A 105 4.50 27.07 4.45
CA PRO A 105 5.50 26.56 3.50
C PRO A 105 6.93 26.49 4.08
N LEU A 106 7.21 27.13 5.23
CA LEU A 106 8.57 27.38 5.72
C LEU A 106 9.04 26.44 6.85
N LEU A 107 8.16 25.64 7.44
CA LEU A 107 8.50 24.62 8.45
C LEU A 107 9.14 23.33 7.86
N LEU A 108 9.32 23.30 6.54
CA LEU A 108 9.20 22.07 5.76
C LEU A 108 10.43 21.15 5.74
N ALA A 109 11.67 21.62 5.93
CA ALA A 109 12.83 20.75 5.67
C ALA A 109 13.24 19.88 6.88
N THR A 110 13.28 20.46 8.08
CA THR A 110 13.72 19.75 9.29
C THR A 110 12.61 18.89 9.89
N GLU A 111 11.36 19.38 9.81
CA GLU A 111 10.19 18.56 10.17
C GLU A 111 10.00 17.40 9.19
N PHE A 112 10.24 17.59 7.89
CA PHE A 112 10.07 16.52 6.90
C PHE A 112 10.88 15.27 7.23
N ASN A 113 12.16 15.40 7.57
CA ASN A 113 12.96 14.23 7.95
C ASN A 113 12.38 13.52 9.17
N THR A 114 11.92 14.28 10.17
CA THR A 114 11.29 13.72 11.37
C THR A 114 9.97 13.01 11.05
N LEU A 115 9.19 13.56 10.11
CA LEU A 115 7.89 13.05 9.67
C LEU A 115 7.98 11.90 8.65
N THR A 116 9.13 11.71 8.01
CA THR A 116 9.32 10.69 6.95
C THR A 116 10.31 9.58 7.31
N THR A 117 11.06 9.73 8.41
CA THR A 117 11.98 8.68 8.87
C THR A 117 11.20 7.46 9.36
N THR A 118 11.38 6.33 8.71
CA THR A 118 10.81 5.04 9.09
C THR A 118 11.87 4.16 9.75
N ASN A 119 11.43 3.29 10.67
CA ASN A 119 12.31 2.31 11.30
C ASN A 119 11.98 0.90 10.79
N PRO A 120 12.94 -0.04 10.83
CA PRO A 120 12.63 -1.45 10.65
C PRO A 120 11.60 -1.87 11.71
N CYS A 121 10.50 -2.50 11.27
CA CYS A 121 9.54 -3.07 12.19
C CYS A 121 10.16 -4.33 12.81
N GLN A 122 10.38 -4.30 14.12
CA GLN A 122 10.77 -5.47 14.89
C GLN A 122 9.51 -6.07 15.54
N PRO A 123 9.14 -7.31 15.22
CA PRO A 123 8.13 -8.01 16.01
C PRO A 123 8.69 -8.27 17.41
N GLU A 124 7.89 -8.06 18.45
CA GLU A 124 8.21 -8.53 19.82
C GLU A 124 8.23 -10.06 19.90
#